data_AF-A0A1M6HYH9-F1
#
_entry.id   AF-A0A1M6HYH9-F1
#
_cell.length_a   1.000
_cell.length_b   1.000
_cell.length_c   1.000
_cell.angle_alpha   90.00
_cell.angle_beta   90.00
_cell.angle_gamma   90.00
#
_symmetry.space_group_name_H-M   'P 1'
#
loop_
_entity.id
_entity.type
_entity.pdbx_description
1 polymer ?
#
loop_
_entity_poly.entity_id
_entity_poly.type
_entity_poly.pdbx_seq_one_letter_code
_entity_poly.pdbx_strand_id
1 'polypeptide(L)' 'MATELQTKVEQYETKAAQCEERARQATDGPQRAFYEVLARYYGKLATDFRQVIEKRKAA' A
#
# COMPACT_ATOMS: atom_id res chain seq x y z
N MET A 1 7.14 -6.89 17.58
CA MET A 1 8.17 -6.30 16.69
C MET A 1 8.03 -6.75 15.22
N ALA A 2 8.43 -7.96 14.83
CA ALA A 2 8.37 -8.37 13.40
C ALA A 2 6.93 -8.58 12.87
N THR A 3 6.05 -9.12 13.72
CA THR A 3 4.63 -9.36 13.41
C THR A 3 3.83 -8.06 13.28
N GLU A 4 4.10 -7.04 14.09
CA GLU A 4 3.44 -5.73 13.98
C GLU A 4 3.78 -5.02 12.66
N LEU A 5 5.02 -5.16 12.20
CA LEU A 5 5.42 -4.62 10.89
C LEU A 5 4.74 -5.38 9.76
N GLN A 6 4.60 -6.71 9.84
CA GLN A 6 3.84 -7.50 8.87
C GLN A 6 2.36 -7.11 8.84
N THR A 7 1.70 -6.98 10.00
CA THR A 7 0.29 -6.55 10.07
C THR A 7 0.10 -5.14 9.49
N LYS A 8 1.06 -4.23 9.70
CA LYS A 8 1.04 -2.91 9.05
C LYS A 8 1.17 -3.01 7.54
N VAL A 9 2.06 -3.86 7.02
CA VAL A 9 2.20 -4.11 5.58
C VAL A 9 0.87 -4.58 4.99
N GLU A 10 0.24 -5.59 5.59
CA GLU A 10 -1.05 -6.12 5.11
C GLU A 10 -2.15 -5.06 5.12
N GLN A 11 -2.19 -4.19 6.15
CA GLN A 11 -3.11 -3.05 6.16
C GLN A 11 -2.85 -2.05 5.03
N TYR A 12 -1.58 -1.73 4.75
CA TYR A 12 -1.24 -0.82 3.66
C TYR A 12 -1.51 -1.43 2.28
N GLU A 13 -1.23 -2.73 2.08
CA GLU A 13 -1.59 -3.45 0.86
C GLU A 13 -3.12 -3.46 0.64
N THR A 14 -3.88 -3.71 1.71
CA THR A 14 -5.34 -3.68 1.68
C THR A 14 -5.86 -2.28 1.33
N LYS A 15 -5.28 -1.22 1.91
CA LYS A 15 -5.64 0.16 1.59
C LYS A 15 -5.25 0.55 0.16
N ALA A 16 -4.11 0.08 -0.33
CA ALA A 16 -3.69 0.29 -1.71
C ALA A 16 -4.71 -0.35 -2.68
N ALA A 17 -5.08 -1.61 -2.45
CA ALA A 17 -6.06 -2.33 -3.26
C ALA A 17 -7.44 -1.63 -3.26
N GLN A 18 -7.91 -1.16 -2.10
CA GLN A 18 -9.15 -0.38 -2.01
C GLN A 18 -9.06 0.96 -2.77
N CYS A 19 -7.90 1.63 -2.75
CA CYS A 19 -7.70 2.84 -3.53
C CYS A 19 -7.69 2.54 -5.03
N GLU A 20 -7.06 1.46 -5.49
CA GLU A 20 -7.11 1.06 -6.90
C GLU A 20 -8.53 0.73 -7.36
N GLU A 21 -9.30 0.03 -6.53
CA GLU A 21 -10.69 -0.29 -6.84
C GLU A 21 -11.53 0.99 -6.96
N ARG A 22 -11.38 1.93 -6.02
CA ARG A 22 -12.05 3.24 -6.10
C ARG A 22 -11.58 4.06 -7.29
N ALA A 23 -10.32 3.99 -7.68
CA ALA A 23 -9.81 4.63 -8.89
C ALA A 23 -10.46 4.06 -10.15
N ARG A 24 -10.65 2.74 -10.22
CA ARG A 24 -11.34 2.09 -11.35
C ARG A 24 -12.82 2.43 -11.43
N GLN A 25 -13.48 2.58 -10.28
CA GLN A 25 -14.89 2.97 -10.19
C GLN A 25 -15.11 4.49 -10.37
N ALA A 26 -14.07 5.30 -10.21
CA ALA A 26 -14.18 6.74 -10.39
C ALA A 26 -14.38 7.10 -11.87
N THR A 27 -15.53 7.69 -12.18
CA THR A 27 -15.87 8.28 -13.47
C THR A 27 -15.22 9.64 -13.69
N ASP A 28 -14.87 10.35 -12.60
CA ASP A 28 -14.19 11.63 -12.63
C ASP A 28 -12.67 11.48 -12.75
N GLY A 29 -12.07 12.10 -13.77
CA GLY A 29 -10.64 12.07 -14.03
C GLY A 29 -9.76 12.52 -12.84
N PRO A 30 -10.08 13.65 -12.17
CA PRO A 30 -9.33 14.10 -11.00
C PRO A 30 -9.46 13.16 -9.80
N GLN A 31 -10.66 12.59 -9.59
CA GLN A 31 -10.93 11.66 -8.49
C GLN A 31 -10.19 10.33 -8.72
N ARG A 32 -10.19 9.83 -9.95
CA ARG A 32 -9.40 8.66 -10.36
C ARG A 32 -7.92 8.91 -10.12
N ALA A 33 -7.37 10.02 -10.58
CA ALA A 33 -5.96 10.35 -10.39
C ALA A 33 -5.58 10.44 -8.90
N PHE A 34 -6.45 11.01 -8.07
CA PHE A 34 -6.26 11.07 -6.62
C PHE A 34 -6.15 9.67 -5.99
N TYR A 35 -7.07 8.76 -6.34
CA TYR A 35 -7.04 7.39 -5.85
C TYR A 35 -5.88 6.56 -6.41
N GLU A 36 -5.47 6.78 -7.66
CA GLU A 36 -4.28 6.14 -8.25
C GLU A 36 -2.99 6.56 -7.53
N VAL A 37 -2.85 7.85 -7.18
CA VAL A 37 -1.71 8.34 -6.39
C VAL A 37 -1.71 7.74 -4.99
N LEU A 38 -2.87 7.67 -4.33
CA LEU A 38 -3.00 7.03 -3.02
C LEU A 38 -2.65 5.54 -3.07
N ALA A 39 -3.13 4.81 -4.08
CA ALA A 39 -2.79 3.41 -4.28
C ALA A 39 -1.27 3.20 -4.42
N ARG A 40 -0.62 3.99 -5.29
CA ARG A 40 0.83 3.96 -5.44
C ARG A 40 1.58 4.30 -4.16
N TYR A 41 1.12 5.30 -3.42
CA TYR A 41 1.73 5.70 -2.15
C TYR A 41 1.69 4.57 -1.13
N TYR A 42 0.52 3.97 -0.91
CA TYR A 42 0.37 2.86 0.03
C TYR A 42 1.10 1.59 -0.42
N GLY A 43 1.10 1.27 -1.73
CA GLY A 43 1.85 0.15 -2.28
C GLY A 43 3.37 0.31 -2.13
N LYS A 44 3.88 1.53 -2.32
CA LYS A 44 5.30 1.84 -2.07
C LYS A 44 5.65 1.69 -0.59
N LEU A 45 4.80 2.21 0.31
CA LEU A 45 4.98 2.08 1.76
C LEU A 45 5.05 0.60 2.17
N ALA A 46 4.12 -0.22 1.69
CA ALA A 46 4.08 -1.66 1.95
C ALA A 46 5.36 -2.37 1.46
N THR A 47 5.86 -1.99 0.28
CA THR A 47 7.09 -2.54 -0.29
C THR A 47 8.31 -2.18 0.55
N ASP A 48 8.44 -0.91 0.96
CA ASP A 48 9.55 -0.45 1.81
C ASP A 48 9.54 -1.17 3.16
N PHE A 49 8.37 -1.32 3.78
CA PHE A 49 8.24 -2.08 5.03
C PHE A 49 8.58 -3.57 4.83
N ARG A 50 8.16 -4.20 3.72
CA ARG A 50 8.53 -5.58 3.40
C ARG A 50 10.05 -5.72 3.26
N GLN A 51 10.72 -4.79 2.57
CA GLN A 51 12.18 -4.80 2.46
C GLN A 51 12.88 -4.66 3.82
N VAL A 52 12.38 -3.79 4.71
CA VAL A 52 12.93 -3.65 6.06
C VAL A 52 12.74 -4.94 6.87
N ILE A 53 11.57 -5.58 6.80
CA ILE A 53 11.30 -6.85 7.47
C ILE A 53 12.26 -7.93 6.97
N GLU A 54 12.44 -8.07 5.65
CA GLU A 54 13.36 -9.05 5.07
C GLU A 54 14.81 -8.77 5.49
N LYS A 55 15.26 -7.51 5.49
CA LYS A 55 16.59 -7.13 6.03
C LYS A 55 16.74 -7.48 7.50
N ARG A 56 15.69 -7.35 8.32
CA ARG A 56 15.71 -7.73 9.74
C ARG A 56 15.63 -9.23 9.98
N LYS A 57 15.12 -10.02 9.04
CA LYS A 57 15.12 -11.49 9.11
C LYS A 57 16.44 -12.09 8.66
N ALA A 58 17.14 -11.42 7.75
CA ALA A 58 18.41 -11.86 7.19
C ALA A 58 19.65 -11.50 8.05
N ALA A 59 19.46 -10.71 9.11
CA ALA A 59 20.48 -10.32 10.09
C ALA A 59 20.31 -11.14 11.38
#